data_AF-A0A7M3NXG3-F1
#
_entry.id   AF-A0A7M3NXG3-F1
#
_cell.length_a   1.000
_cell.length_b   1.000
_cell.length_c   1.000
_cell.angle_alpha   90.00
_cell.angle_beta   90.00
_cell.angle_gamma   90.00
#
_symmetry.space_group_name_H-M   'P 1'
#
loop_
_entity.id
_entity.type
_entity.pdbx_description
1 polymer ?
#
loop_
_entity_poly.entity_id
_entity_poly.type
_entity_poly.pdbx_seq_one_letter_code
_entity_poly.pdbx_strand_id
1 'polypeptide(L)'
;MRTHQSGPARTGRDADNGWEVAQPVGGTALEGVRMAGFRDRMAAGLDMRVLPQPAVIVVIGLRGTSLEVDASAGHRPLTGLVASMRPGPARIRGERVECVEVRLSPRAAHAVRGVAPHELHGAVTSLDDLWGPQARRIGERLTAGQSPAGRTSVTLPLVSASR
;
A
#
# COMPACT_ATOMS: atom_id res chain seq x y z
N MET A 1 -13.01 -36.03 0.16
CA MET A 1 -11.59 -35.68 -0.02
C MET A 1 -11.42 -35.17 -1.44
N ARG A 2 -11.49 -33.85 -1.65
CA ARG A 2 -11.36 -33.22 -2.98
C ARG A 2 -10.06 -32.44 -3.02
N THR A 3 -9.17 -32.90 -3.87
CA THR A 3 -7.84 -32.36 -4.12
C THR A 3 -7.95 -30.99 -4.78
N HIS A 4 -7.16 -30.04 -4.26
CA HIS A 4 -6.96 -28.72 -4.83
C HIS A 4 -6.35 -28.84 -6.23
N GLN A 5 -7.08 -28.38 -7.25
CA GLN A 5 -6.50 -28.13 -8.56
C GLN A 5 -6.08 -26.64 -8.58
N SER A 6 -4.77 -26.41 -8.51
CA SER A 6 -4.15 -25.09 -8.59
C SER A 6 -4.29 -24.54 -10.01
N GLY A 7 -5.19 -23.58 -10.19
CA GLY A 7 -5.24 -22.75 -11.39
C GLY A 7 -4.12 -21.69 -11.38
N PRO A 8 -3.63 -21.26 -12.56
CA PRO A 8 -2.61 -20.23 -12.65
C PRO A 8 -3.08 -18.92 -12.01
N ALA A 9 -2.13 -18.14 -11.49
CA ALA A 9 -2.36 -16.83 -10.92
C ALA A 9 -3.32 -16.00 -11.79
N ARG A 10 -4.38 -15.45 -11.19
CA ARG A 10 -5.21 -14.43 -11.84
C ARG A 10 -4.43 -13.12 -11.83
N THR A 11 -3.46 -13.00 -12.73
CA THR A 11 -2.95 -11.71 -13.15
C THR A 11 -4.09 -10.98 -13.85
N GLY A 12 -4.76 -10.08 -13.13
CA GLY A 12 -5.69 -9.14 -13.73
C GLY A 12 -4.87 -8.21 -14.62
N ARG A 13 -4.72 -8.60 -15.89
CA ARG A 13 -4.00 -7.82 -16.88
C ARG A 13 -4.91 -6.67 -17.32
N ASP A 14 -4.79 -5.53 -16.66
CA ASP A 14 -5.23 -4.26 -17.26
C ASP A 14 -4.04 -3.68 -18.05
N ALA A 15 -3.42 -4.49 -18.93
CA ALA A 15 -2.15 -4.10 -19.58
C ALA A 15 -2.27 -2.98 -20.61
N ASP A 16 -3.49 -2.62 -21.03
CA ASP A 16 -3.69 -1.57 -22.03
C ASP A 16 -3.38 -0.17 -21.48
N ASN A 17 -3.36 0.02 -20.15
CA ASN A 17 -3.04 1.30 -19.53
C ASN A 17 -1.61 1.39 -18.97
N GLY A 18 -0.77 0.37 -19.22
CA GLY A 18 0.64 0.36 -18.80
C GLY A 18 0.89 -0.07 -17.34
N TRP A 19 -0.16 -0.32 -16.55
CA TRP A 19 -0.04 -0.76 -15.16
C TRP A 19 -0.06 -2.29 -15.01
N GLU A 20 0.77 -2.80 -14.12
CA GLU A 20 0.71 -4.17 -13.62
C GLU A 20 0.17 -4.15 -12.19
N VAL A 21 -0.84 -4.99 -11.93
CA VAL A 21 -1.44 -5.15 -10.60
C VAL A 21 -1.28 -6.59 -10.13
N ALA A 22 -0.71 -6.77 -8.95
CA ALA A 22 -0.52 -8.06 -8.31
C ALA A 22 -1.37 -8.13 -7.03
N GLN A 23 -2.02 -9.27 -6.79
CA GLN A 23 -2.70 -9.55 -5.52
C GLN A 23 -1.93 -10.64 -4.76
N PRO A 24 -1.93 -10.61 -3.41
CA PRO A 24 -1.39 -11.69 -2.59
C PRO A 24 -1.97 -13.03 -3.02
N VAL A 25 -1.10 -13.98 -3.38
CA VAL A 25 -1.50 -15.36 -3.69
C VAL A 25 -1.04 -16.25 -2.55
N GLY A 26 -1.99 -16.73 -1.74
CA GLY A 26 -1.68 -17.63 -0.62
C GLY A 26 -1.04 -16.90 0.57
N GLY A 27 -1.77 -16.90 1.69
CA GLY A 27 -1.38 -16.27 2.95
C GLY A 27 -2.59 -16.25 3.87
N THR A 28 -2.39 -16.12 5.19
CA THR A 28 -3.51 -15.89 6.11
C THR A 28 -4.14 -14.54 5.78
N ALA A 29 -5.36 -14.57 5.23
CA ALA A 29 -6.15 -13.37 5.03
C ALA A 29 -6.46 -12.76 6.41
N LEU A 30 -5.87 -11.60 6.70
CA LEU A 30 -6.20 -10.84 7.90
C LEU A 30 -7.53 -10.13 7.65
N GLU A 31 -8.49 -10.36 8.55
CA GLU A 31 -9.81 -9.74 8.43
C GLU A 31 -9.69 -8.22 8.37
N GLY A 32 -10.37 -7.61 7.40
CA GLY A 32 -10.36 -6.16 7.22
C GLY A 32 -9.03 -5.61 6.68
N VAL A 33 -8.11 -6.45 6.20
CA VAL A 33 -6.89 -6.05 5.49
C VAL A 33 -6.95 -6.54 4.04
N ARG A 34 -6.77 -5.62 3.09
CA ARG A 34 -6.58 -5.95 1.68
C ARG A 34 -5.26 -5.38 1.20
N MET A 35 -4.63 -6.06 0.25
CA MET A 35 -3.34 -5.64 -0.30
C MET A 35 -3.31 -5.84 -1.80
N ALA A 36 -2.62 -4.95 -2.49
CA ALA A 36 -2.24 -5.10 -3.88
C ALA A 36 -0.87 -4.46 -4.14
N GLY A 37 -0.08 -5.08 -5.01
CA GLY A 37 1.12 -4.48 -5.58
C GLY A 37 0.78 -3.79 -6.90
N PHE A 38 1.38 -2.63 -7.14
CA PHE A 38 1.22 -1.85 -8.36
C PHE A 38 2.60 -1.55 -8.96
N ARG A 39 2.68 -1.63 -10.28
CA ARG A 39 3.89 -1.26 -11.01
C ARG A 39 3.54 -0.58 -12.34
N ASP A 40 4.03 0.63 -12.51
CA ASP A 40 4.01 1.33 -13.80
C ASP A 40 5.10 0.75 -14.70
N ARG A 41 4.71 -0.05 -15.69
CA ARG A 41 5.66 -0.72 -16.60
C ARG A 41 6.09 0.13 -17.77
N MET A 42 5.25 1.09 -18.16
CA MET A 42 5.44 1.88 -19.37
C MET A 42 5.88 3.31 -19.06
N ALA A 43 6.16 3.61 -17.79
CA ALA A 43 6.44 4.97 -17.31
C ALA A 43 5.31 5.94 -17.70
N ALA A 44 4.07 5.47 -17.67
CA ALA A 44 2.88 6.27 -17.97
C ALA A 44 2.68 7.40 -16.94
N GLY A 45 3.25 7.22 -15.74
CA GLY A 45 3.11 8.16 -14.64
C GLY A 45 1.80 7.95 -13.87
N LEU A 46 1.85 8.30 -12.60
CA LEU A 46 0.70 8.42 -11.72
C LEU A 46 0.36 9.90 -11.60
N ASP A 47 -0.93 10.23 -11.79
CA ASP A 47 -1.48 11.52 -11.39
C ASP A 47 -2.93 11.33 -10.98
N MET A 48 -3.20 11.44 -9.66
CA MET A 48 -4.53 11.18 -9.13
C MET A 48 -4.88 12.10 -7.95
N ARG A 49 -6.18 12.32 -7.75
CA ARG A 49 -6.72 12.99 -6.56
C ARG A 49 -7.14 11.95 -5.52
N VAL A 50 -6.81 12.21 -4.26
CA VAL A 50 -7.22 11.38 -3.14
C VAL A 50 -8.64 11.76 -2.75
N LEU A 51 -9.52 10.76 -2.68
CA LEU A 51 -10.90 10.92 -2.24
C LEU A 51 -11.09 10.23 -0.89
N PRO A 52 -11.93 10.78 0.02
CA PRO A 52 -12.30 10.11 1.25
C PRO A 52 -12.85 8.71 1.01
N GLN A 53 -12.31 7.72 1.72
CA GLN A 53 -12.76 6.33 1.67
C GLN A 53 -12.95 5.80 3.09
N PRO A 54 -13.89 4.87 3.34
CA PRO A 54 -14.05 4.23 4.64
C PRO A 54 -12.94 3.18 4.90
N ALA A 55 -11.69 3.58 4.72
CA ALA A 55 -10.51 2.78 4.92
C ALA A 55 -9.29 3.69 5.15
N VAL A 56 -8.33 3.19 5.93
CA VAL A 56 -6.99 3.77 5.97
C VAL A 56 -6.18 3.12 4.86
N ILE A 57 -5.58 3.93 3.99
CA ILE A 57 -4.77 3.46 2.87
C ILE A 57 -3.31 3.70 3.20
N VAL A 58 -2.51 2.64 3.22
CA VAL A 58 -1.07 2.70 3.42
C VAL A 58 -0.40 2.36 2.09
N VAL A 59 0.46 3.24 1.60
CA VAL A 59 1.25 3.01 0.38
C VAL A 59 2.71 2.93 0.78
N ILE A 60 3.36 1.84 0.37
CA ILE A 60 4.78 1.58 0.61
C ILE A 60 5.47 1.58 -0.75
N GLY A 61 6.27 2.59 -1.04
CA GLY A 61 7.07 2.64 -2.26
C GLY A 61 8.21 1.63 -2.21
N LEU A 62 8.51 1.06 -3.37
CA LEU A 62 9.57 0.08 -3.60
C LEU A 62 10.60 0.65 -4.58
N ARG A 63 11.81 0.10 -4.54
CA ARG A 63 12.88 0.34 -5.55
C ARG A 63 13.13 1.82 -5.87
N GLY A 64 13.08 2.71 -4.87
CA GLY A 64 13.34 4.14 -5.03
C GLY A 64 12.16 4.96 -5.54
N THR A 65 10.93 4.41 -5.50
CA THR A 65 9.70 5.16 -5.77
C THR A 65 9.64 6.44 -4.95
N SER A 66 9.29 7.55 -5.62
CA SER A 66 8.99 8.84 -5.01
C SER A 66 7.59 9.29 -5.47
N LEU A 67 6.76 9.67 -4.50
CA LEU A 67 5.40 10.17 -4.69
C LEU A 67 5.37 11.65 -4.32
N GLU A 68 5.16 12.52 -5.30
CA GLU A 68 4.92 13.94 -5.05
C GLU A 68 3.50 14.10 -4.51
N VAL A 69 3.38 14.58 -3.28
CA VAL A 69 2.09 14.82 -2.63
C VAL A 69 1.86 16.31 -2.49
N ASP A 70 0.81 16.80 -3.11
CA ASP A 70 0.28 18.15 -2.97
C ASP A 70 -0.96 18.09 -2.08
N ALA A 71 -0.84 18.56 -0.84
CA ALA A 71 -1.91 18.55 0.16
C ALA A 71 -1.90 19.85 0.99
N SER A 72 -2.86 20.01 1.89
CA SER A 72 -2.92 21.17 2.79
C SER A 72 -1.66 21.37 3.65
N ALA A 73 -0.89 20.31 3.89
CA ALA A 73 0.38 20.35 4.60
C ALA A 73 1.57 20.82 3.73
N GLY A 74 1.33 21.10 2.44
CA GLY A 74 2.33 21.52 1.45
C GLY A 74 2.60 20.46 0.37
N HIS A 75 3.54 20.81 -0.51
CA HIS A 75 4.02 19.95 -1.58
C HIS A 75 5.33 19.26 -1.17
N ARG A 76 5.39 17.93 -1.17
CA ARG A 76 6.63 17.20 -0.83
C ARG A 76 6.71 15.81 -1.49
N PRO A 77 7.93 15.34 -1.82
CA PRO A 77 8.16 13.95 -2.21
C PRO A 77 8.10 13.03 -1.00
N LEU A 78 7.44 11.88 -1.15
CA LEU A 78 7.34 10.83 -0.15
C LEU A 78 7.72 9.46 -0.74
N THR A 79 8.49 8.67 0.00
CA THR A 79 8.82 7.27 -0.34
C THR A 79 7.65 6.31 -0.05
N GLY A 80 6.70 6.76 0.75
CA GLY A 80 5.48 6.06 1.13
C GLY A 80 4.60 6.99 1.96
N LEU A 81 3.32 6.63 2.09
CA LEU A 81 2.35 7.48 2.76
C LEU A 81 1.24 6.67 3.46
N VAL A 82 0.53 7.36 4.35
CA VAL A 82 -0.72 6.88 4.94
C VAL A 82 -1.80 7.93 4.70
N ALA A 83 -2.84 7.57 3.96
CA ALA A 83 -4.04 8.37 3.82
C ALA A 83 -5.08 7.93 4.86
N SER A 84 -5.52 8.87 5.68
CA SER A 84 -6.62 8.69 6.63
C SER A 84 -7.95 8.36 5.95
N MET A 85 -8.97 7.99 6.72
CA MET A 85 -10.32 7.73 6.18
C MET A 85 -11.01 8.99 5.62
N ARG A 86 -10.60 10.17 6.09
CA ARG A 86 -11.13 11.47 5.66
C ARG A 86 -9.95 12.40 5.43
N PRO A 87 -9.10 12.11 4.43
CA PRO A 87 -7.99 12.99 4.14
C PRO A 87 -8.56 14.31 3.61
N GLY A 88 -7.89 15.41 3.94
CA GLY A 88 -8.10 16.66 3.21
C GLY A 88 -7.79 16.50 1.71
N PRO A 89 -8.16 17.48 0.87
CA PRO A 89 -7.83 17.45 -0.54
C PRO A 89 -6.34 17.20 -0.76
N ALA A 90 -6.01 16.17 -1.53
CA ALA A 90 -4.64 15.85 -1.88
C ALA A 90 -4.55 15.36 -3.33
N ARG A 91 -3.45 15.67 -4.00
CA ARG A 91 -3.09 15.14 -5.32
C ARG A 91 -1.75 14.43 -5.21
N ILE A 92 -1.70 13.21 -5.72
CA ILE A 92 -0.51 12.37 -5.70
C ILE A 92 -0.02 12.20 -7.13
N ARG A 93 1.27 12.44 -7.34
CA ARG A 93 1.95 12.18 -8.62
C ARG A 93 3.18 11.31 -8.41
N GLY A 94 3.60 10.62 -9.45
CA GLY A 94 4.84 9.86 -9.42
C GLY A 94 5.19 9.30 -10.78
N GLU A 95 6.47 9.02 -11.01
CA GLU A 95 6.94 8.39 -12.24
C GLU A 95 7.47 7.00 -11.94
N ARG A 96 7.24 6.03 -12.84
CA ARG A 96 7.75 4.64 -12.72
C ARG A 96 7.44 4.02 -11.35
N VAL A 97 6.26 4.33 -10.81
CA VAL A 97 5.85 3.93 -9.47
C VAL A 97 5.85 2.41 -9.36
N GLU A 98 6.54 1.88 -8.35
CA GLU A 98 6.41 0.50 -7.90
C GLU A 98 6.08 0.52 -6.41
N CYS A 99 4.89 0.08 -6.02
CA CYS A 99 4.45 0.18 -4.63
C CYS A 99 3.56 -0.98 -4.21
N VAL A 100 3.37 -1.11 -2.90
CA VAL A 100 2.33 -1.94 -2.30
C VAL A 100 1.32 -1.02 -1.62
N GLU A 101 0.05 -1.16 -1.99
CA GLU A 101 -1.07 -0.56 -1.27
C GLU A 101 -1.62 -1.58 -0.27
N VAL A 102 -1.87 -1.12 0.94
CA VAL A 102 -2.56 -1.85 1.99
C VAL A 102 -3.77 -1.04 2.41
N ARG A 103 -4.95 -1.62 2.24
CA ARG A 103 -6.21 -1.03 2.61
C ARG A 103 -6.72 -1.67 3.89
N LEU A 104 -6.82 -0.87 4.94
CA LEU A 104 -7.29 -1.28 6.26
C LEU A 104 -8.73 -0.81 6.47
N SER A 105 -9.61 -1.72 6.85
CA SER A 105 -10.91 -1.37 7.40
C SER A 105 -10.72 -0.52 8.67
N PRO A 106 -11.73 0.28 9.07
CA PRO A 106 -11.64 1.08 10.29
C PRO A 106 -11.27 0.22 11.52
N ARG A 107 -11.85 -0.98 11.64
CA ARG A 107 -11.54 -1.93 12.72
C ARG A 107 -10.08 -2.39 12.67
N ALA A 108 -9.58 -2.78 11.48
CA ALA A 108 -8.20 -3.24 11.33
C ALA A 108 -7.18 -2.12 11.56
N ALA A 109 -7.51 -0.87 11.21
CA ALA A 109 -6.66 0.29 11.46
C ALA A 109 -6.41 0.53 12.96
N HIS A 110 -7.39 0.25 13.83
CA HIS A 110 -7.20 0.34 15.28
C HIS A 110 -6.28 -0.75 15.87
N ALA A 111 -6.08 -1.86 15.16
CA ALA A 111 -5.18 -2.94 15.57
C ALA A 111 -3.74 -2.74 15.08
N VAL A 112 -3.47 -1.62 14.38
CA VAL A 112 -2.14 -1.26 13.92
C VAL A 112 -1.29 -0.79 15.10
N ARG A 113 -0.15 -1.46 15.32
CA ARG A 113 0.74 -1.11 16.43
C ARG A 113 1.67 0.05 16.03
N GLY A 114 2.00 0.88 17.03
CA GLY A 114 2.97 1.97 16.87
C GLY A 114 2.43 3.22 16.17
N VAL A 115 1.11 3.34 16.05
CA VAL A 115 0.44 4.54 15.51
C VAL A 115 -0.66 4.96 16.47
N ALA A 116 -0.62 6.20 16.95
CA ALA A 116 -1.70 6.72 17.75
C ALA A 116 -2.90 7.09 16.85
N PRO A 117 -4.15 6.82 17.26
CA PRO A 117 -5.33 7.06 16.41
C PRO A 117 -5.46 8.48 15.86
N HIS A 118 -4.94 9.48 16.57
CA HIS A 118 -4.98 10.88 16.14
C HIS A 118 -4.01 11.18 14.98
N GLU A 119 -2.93 10.41 14.84
CA GLU A 119 -1.96 10.55 13.74
C GLU A 119 -2.54 10.07 12.40
N LEU A 120 -3.63 9.29 12.46
CA LEU A 120 -4.42 8.84 11.31
C LEU A 120 -5.62 9.74 11.02
N HIS A 121 -5.67 10.96 11.56
CA HIS A 121 -6.78 11.88 11.35
C HIS A 121 -6.50 12.90 10.24
N GLY A 122 -7.43 13.07 9.31
CA GLY A 122 -7.53 14.25 8.44
C GLY A 122 -6.45 14.43 7.37
N ALA A 123 -5.37 13.65 7.39
CA ALA A 123 -4.17 13.93 6.60
C ALA A 123 -3.76 12.78 5.67
N VAL A 124 -2.87 13.13 4.74
CA VAL A 124 -1.95 12.22 4.06
C VAL A 124 -0.58 12.42 4.71
N THR A 125 -0.12 11.42 5.46
CA THR A 125 1.09 11.50 6.30
C THR A 125 2.21 10.68 5.69
N SER A 126 3.47 11.07 5.90
CA SER A 126 4.63 10.27 5.51
C SER A 126 4.66 8.95 6.26
N LEU A 127 5.06 7.88 5.57
CA LEU A 127 5.29 6.58 6.19
C LEU A 127 6.43 6.63 7.21
N ASP A 128 7.47 7.40 6.90
CA ASP A 128 8.66 7.57 7.74
C ASP A 128 8.36 8.41 8.98
N ASP A 129 7.48 9.42 8.88
CA ASP A 129 7.06 10.22 10.05
C ASP A 129 6.28 9.34 11.05
N LEU A 130 5.53 8.36 10.55
CA LEU A 130 4.64 7.51 11.34
C LEU A 130 5.34 6.28 11.93
N TRP A 131 6.19 5.61 11.13
CA TRP A 131 6.81 4.33 11.51
C TRP A 131 8.34 4.38 11.55
N GLY A 132 8.96 5.47 11.10
CA GLY A 132 10.40 5.67 11.10
C GLY A 132 11.16 4.46 10.53
N PRO A 133 12.17 3.92 11.23
CA PRO A 133 12.97 2.79 10.75
C PRO A 133 12.18 1.51 10.44
N GLN A 134 10.96 1.36 10.97
CA GLN A 134 10.10 0.22 10.67
C GLN A 134 9.55 0.29 9.23
N ALA A 135 9.24 1.48 8.73
CA ALA A 135 8.78 1.70 7.36
C ALA A 135 9.80 1.15 6.34
N ARG A 136 11.06 1.56 6.51
CA ARG A 136 12.19 1.11 5.68
C ARG A 136 12.39 -0.40 5.69
N ARG A 137 12.38 -1.01 6.89
CA ARG A 137 12.51 -2.47 7.05
C ARG A 137 11.39 -3.23 6.35
N ILE A 138 10.16 -2.71 6.37
CA ILE A 138 9.04 -3.32 5.64
C ILE A 138 9.28 -3.21 4.13
N GLY A 139 9.64 -2.03 3.61
CA GLY A 139 9.94 -1.83 2.19
C GLY A 139 11.08 -2.72 1.67
N GLU A 140 12.16 -2.87 2.45
CA GLU A 140 13.28 -3.75 2.12
C GLU A 140 12.85 -5.22 2.03
N ARG A 141 12.05 -5.69 3.00
CA ARG A 141 11.49 -7.05 2.98
C ARG A 141 10.56 -7.31 1.79
N LEU A 142 9.72 -6.33 1.44
CA LEU A 142 8.86 -6.40 0.26
C LEU A 142 9.70 -6.44 -1.02
N THR A 143 10.79 -5.68 -1.08
CA THR A 143 11.68 -5.63 -2.24
C THR A 143 12.47 -6.94 -2.43
N ALA A 144 12.80 -7.63 -1.33
CA ALA A 144 13.47 -8.93 -1.36
C ALA A 144 12.63 -10.06 -1.98
N GLY A 145 11.31 -9.87 -2.14
CA GLY A 145 10.47 -10.79 -2.91
C GLY A 145 10.86 -10.79 -4.39
N GLN A 146 11.14 -11.96 -4.96
CA GLN A 146 11.68 -12.10 -6.33
C GLN A 146 10.63 -11.95 -7.45
N SER A 147 9.33 -11.94 -7.13
CA SER A 147 8.22 -11.75 -8.08
C SER A 147 7.14 -10.82 -7.50
N PRO A 148 6.34 -10.09 -8.31
CA PRO A 148 5.25 -9.24 -7.82
C PRO A 148 4.30 -9.99 -6.84
N ALA A 149 3.98 -11.25 -7.12
CA ALA A 149 3.20 -12.11 -6.21
C ALA A 149 3.95 -12.43 -4.91
N GLY A 150 5.27 -12.69 -4.98
CA GLY A 150 6.12 -12.86 -3.81
C GLY A 150 6.27 -11.59 -2.97
N ARG A 151 6.18 -10.40 -3.57
CA ARG A 151 6.19 -9.10 -2.86
C ARG A 151 4.87 -8.86 -2.12
N THR A 152 3.77 -9.37 -2.63
CA THR A 152 2.45 -9.34 -1.95
C THR A 152 2.27 -10.45 -0.92
N SER A 153 3.19 -11.43 -0.84
CA SER A 153 3.13 -12.57 0.08
C SER A 153 3.73 -12.27 1.46
N VAL A 154 4.28 -11.07 1.67
CA VAL A 154 4.81 -10.70 2.99
C VAL A 154 3.65 -10.43 3.93
N THR A 155 3.47 -11.31 4.92
CA THR A 155 2.66 -11.03 6.11
C THR A 155 3.21 -9.76 6.74
N LEU A 156 2.51 -8.65 6.53
CA LEU A 156 2.88 -7.38 7.12
C LEU A 156 2.71 -7.50 8.64
N PRO A 157 3.76 -7.23 9.44
CA PRO A 157 3.66 -7.21 10.90
C PRO A 157 2.86 -6.00 11.42
N LEU A 158 2.14 -5.28 10.54
CA LEU A 158 1.41 -4.06 10.86
C LEU A 158 0.22 -4.32 11.77
N VAL A 159 -0.45 -5.47 11.63
CA VAL A 159 -1.71 -5.77 12.32
C VAL A 159 -1.53 -7.01 13.18
N SER A 160 -1.79 -6.90 14.48
CA SER A 160 -1.88 -8.07 15.35
C SER A 160 -3.20 -8.79 15.09
N ALA A 161 -3.15 -10.11 14.86
CA ALA A 161 -4.36 -10.93 14.89
C ALA A 161 -4.96 -10.84 16.30
N SER A 162 -6.08 -10.12 16.43
CA SER A 162 -6.89 -10.18 17.64
C SER A 162 -7.45 -11.60 17.70
N ARG A 163 -7.13 -12.35 18.76
CA ARG A 163 -7.68 -13.67 19.04
C ARG A 163 -9.17 -13.59 19.35
#